data_AF-A0A416HJ10-F1
#
_entry.id   AF-A0A416HJ10-F1
#
_cell.length_a   1.000
_cell.length_b   1.000
_cell.length_c   1.000
_cell.angle_alpha   90.00
_cell.angle_beta   90.00
_cell.angle_gamma   90.00
#
_symmetry.space_group_name_H-M   'P 1'
#
loop_
_entity.id
_entity.type
_entity.pdbx_description
1 polymer ?
#
loop_
_entity_poly.entity_id
_entity_poly.type
_entity_poly.pdbx_seq_one_letter_code
_entity_poly.pdbx_strand_id
1 'polypeptide(L)'
;MKRYKRRRRFKVKKLFILLFIVMLCAMAGKFLNSFFTMPFLGSITHHIASEDNGWNLILVNRDNYIPADYKVQLTELSNGKKVDSRIYPELQEMFDDARAQGYYRYVGKEVASEIYSQGICLEEYIDTLD
;
A
#
# COMPACT_ATOMS: atom_id res chain seq x y z
N MET A 1 -35.57 -71.92 -7.74
CA MET A 1 -35.15 -70.76 -6.90
C MET A 1 -34.04 -69.93 -7.60
N LYS A 2 -34.38 -68.87 -8.37
CA LYS A 2 -33.37 -67.95 -8.98
C LYS A 2 -33.74 -66.45 -8.87
N ARG A 3 -34.69 -66.08 -8.00
CA ARG A 3 -35.15 -64.68 -7.85
C ARG A 3 -34.41 -63.85 -6.78
N TYR A 4 -33.62 -64.48 -5.89
CA TYR A 4 -32.96 -63.79 -4.77
C TYR A 4 -31.64 -63.06 -5.16
N LYS A 5 -30.91 -63.55 -6.16
CA LYS A 5 -29.56 -63.03 -6.52
C LYS A 5 -29.59 -61.67 -7.26
N ARG A 6 -30.70 -61.35 -7.95
CA ARG A 6 -30.88 -60.10 -8.74
C ARG A 6 -31.13 -58.87 -7.85
N ARG A 7 -31.99 -58.99 -6.82
CA ARG A 7 -32.30 -57.90 -5.88
C ARG A 7 -31.07 -57.45 -5.06
N ARG A 8 -30.19 -58.40 -4.67
CA ARG A 8 -28.95 -58.10 -3.95
C ARG A 8 -27.95 -57.29 -4.81
N ARG A 9 -27.79 -57.64 -6.10
CA ARG A 9 -26.94 -56.87 -7.02
C ARG A 9 -27.46 -55.44 -7.28
N PHE A 10 -28.78 -55.24 -7.36
CA PHE A 10 -29.36 -53.90 -7.48
C PHE A 10 -29.20 -53.05 -6.21
N LYS A 11 -29.34 -53.66 -5.03
CA LYS A 11 -29.06 -52.98 -3.75
C LYS A 11 -27.59 -52.57 -3.63
N VAL A 12 -26.67 -53.44 -4.04
CA VAL A 12 -25.23 -53.14 -4.07
C VAL A 12 -24.91 -52.03 -5.08
N LYS A 13 -25.47 -52.07 -6.29
CA LYS A 13 -25.30 -50.99 -7.28
C LYS A 13 -25.86 -49.65 -6.80
N LYS A 14 -27.03 -49.63 -6.15
CA LYS A 14 -27.59 -48.41 -5.53
C LYS A 14 -26.69 -47.89 -4.40
N LEU A 15 -26.10 -48.78 -3.60
CA LEU A 15 -25.18 -48.39 -2.53
C LEU A 15 -23.90 -47.75 -3.10
N PHE A 16 -23.34 -48.31 -4.18
CA PHE A 16 -22.18 -47.72 -4.87
C PHE A 16 -22.49 -46.36 -5.48
N ILE A 17 -23.67 -46.19 -6.10
CA ILE A 17 -24.10 -44.89 -6.64
C ILE A 17 -24.27 -43.86 -5.52
N LEU A 18 -24.88 -44.25 -4.39
CA LEU A 18 -25.04 -43.37 -3.23
C LEU A 18 -23.68 -42.92 -2.68
N LEU A 19 -22.72 -43.85 -2.54
CA LEU A 19 -21.36 -43.54 -2.08
C LEU A 19 -20.62 -42.60 -3.03
N PHE A 20 -20.79 -42.78 -4.34
CA PHE A 20 -20.18 -41.90 -5.35
C PHE A 20 -20.75 -40.48 -5.30
N ILE A 21 -22.06 -40.33 -5.10
CA ILE A 21 -22.71 -39.01 -4.93
C ILE A 21 -22.19 -38.32 -3.66
N VAL A 22 -22.09 -39.04 -2.53
CA VAL A 22 -21.54 -38.48 -1.28
C VAL A 22 -20.09 -38.03 -1.45
N MET A 23 -19.27 -38.80 -2.17
CA MET A 23 -17.89 -38.45 -2.48
C MET A 23 -17.80 -37.18 -3.35
N LEU A 24 -18.65 -37.06 -4.37
CA LEU A 24 -18.74 -35.85 -5.21
C LEU A 24 -19.20 -34.62 -4.42
N CYS A 25 -20.19 -34.77 -3.52
CA CYS A 25 -20.63 -33.68 -2.65
C CYS A 25 -19.53 -33.23 -1.68
N ALA A 26 -18.74 -34.17 -1.13
CA ALA A 26 -17.61 -33.84 -0.26
C ALA A 26 -16.47 -33.14 -1.02
N MET A 27 -16.23 -33.52 -2.29
CA MET A 27 -15.25 -32.84 -3.15
C MET A 27 -15.72 -31.45 -3.58
N ALA A 28 -17.01 -31.26 -3.89
CA ALA A 28 -17.58 -29.95 -4.23
C ALA A 28 -17.55 -28.97 -3.03
N GLY A 29 -17.78 -29.45 -1.80
CA GLY A 29 -17.67 -28.62 -0.59
C GLY A 29 -16.25 -28.15 -0.30
N LYS A 30 -15.23 -28.97 -0.63
CA LYS A 30 -13.81 -28.56 -0.57
C LYS A 30 -13.44 -27.60 -1.70
N PHE A 31 -14.01 -27.79 -2.89
CA PHE A 31 -13.78 -26.91 -4.05
C PHE A 31 -14.38 -25.52 -3.83
N LEU A 32 -15.62 -25.42 -3.32
CA LEU A 32 -16.25 -24.12 -3.00
C LEU A 32 -15.52 -23.37 -1.88
N ASN A 33 -15.04 -24.06 -0.84
CA ASN A 33 -14.19 -23.43 0.18
C ASN A 33 -12.85 -22.98 -0.41
N SER A 34 -12.22 -23.79 -1.26
CA SER A 34 -10.94 -23.44 -1.88
C SER A 34 -11.05 -22.28 -2.89
N PHE A 35 -12.24 -22.04 -3.47
CA PHE A 35 -12.52 -20.87 -4.31
C PHE A 35 -12.85 -19.62 -3.50
N PHE A 36 -13.50 -19.76 -2.33
CA PHE A 36 -13.84 -18.62 -1.46
C PHE A 36 -12.67 -18.16 -0.59
N THR A 37 -11.64 -18.99 -0.40
CA THR A 37 -10.36 -18.60 0.20
C THR A 37 -9.31 -18.20 -0.84
N MET A 38 -9.72 -17.64 -1.97
CA MET A 38 -8.85 -16.72 -2.68
C MET A 38 -9.09 -15.36 -2.04
N PRO A 39 -8.24 -14.90 -1.09
CA PRO A 39 -8.27 -13.49 -0.77
C PRO A 39 -8.04 -12.79 -2.10
N PHE A 40 -8.93 -11.86 -2.41
CA PHE A 40 -8.79 -10.86 -3.45
C PHE A 40 -7.36 -10.31 -3.38
N LEU A 41 -6.43 -10.88 -4.15
CA LEU A 41 -5.03 -10.47 -4.19
C LEU A 41 -4.87 -9.31 -5.18
N GLY A 42 -5.90 -8.47 -5.30
CA GLY A 42 -5.82 -7.21 -5.99
C GLY A 42 -5.41 -6.16 -4.97
N SER A 43 -4.17 -5.68 -5.06
CA SER A 43 -3.62 -4.53 -4.30
C SER A 43 -3.04 -4.80 -2.90
N ILE A 44 -1.80 -5.30 -2.77
CA ILE A 44 -1.02 -5.08 -1.52
C ILE A 44 0.51 -4.92 -1.75
N THR A 45 0.96 -4.40 -2.89
CA THR A 45 2.35 -3.89 -2.99
C THR A 45 2.30 -2.52 -3.65
N HIS A 46 2.32 -1.47 -2.84
CA HIS A 46 2.53 -0.12 -3.34
C HIS A 46 3.88 -0.05 -4.05
N HIS A 47 3.93 0.59 -5.22
CA HIS A 47 5.19 0.80 -5.93
C HIS A 47 6.04 1.79 -5.14
N ILE A 48 7.27 1.40 -4.82
CA ILE A 48 8.23 2.20 -4.07
C ILE A 48 9.04 3.06 -5.05
N ALA A 49 9.26 4.31 -4.71
CA ALA A 49 10.02 5.26 -5.51
C ALA A 49 11.48 4.77 -5.70
N SER A 50 12.01 4.88 -6.92
CA SER A 50 13.40 4.55 -7.22
C SER A 50 14.35 5.62 -6.69
N GLU A 51 15.49 5.18 -6.18
CA GLU A 51 16.60 6.03 -5.70
C GLU A 51 17.80 6.05 -6.68
N ASP A 52 17.68 5.41 -7.85
CA ASP A 52 18.79 5.16 -8.77
C ASP A 52 19.40 6.44 -9.36
N ASN A 53 18.60 7.50 -9.48
CA ASN A 53 19.02 8.79 -10.03
C ASN A 53 19.59 9.74 -8.96
N GLY A 54 19.76 9.27 -7.72
CA GLY A 54 20.22 10.09 -6.61
C GLY A 54 19.07 10.62 -5.75
N TRP A 55 19.43 10.98 -4.51
CA TRP A 55 18.48 11.26 -3.44
C TRP A 55 17.55 12.45 -3.70
N ASN A 56 17.98 13.43 -4.49
CA ASN A 56 17.22 14.64 -4.82
C ASN A 56 16.32 14.46 -6.06
N LEU A 57 16.32 13.27 -6.67
CA LEU A 57 15.51 12.93 -7.85
C LEU A 57 14.53 11.76 -7.59
N ILE A 58 14.29 11.44 -6.32
CA ILE A 58 13.29 10.45 -5.92
C ILE A 58 11.89 11.01 -6.25
N LEU A 59 11.14 10.29 -7.10
CA LEU A 59 9.77 10.67 -7.46
C LEU A 59 8.79 10.15 -6.41
N VAL A 60 8.22 11.04 -5.60
CA VAL A 60 7.19 10.68 -4.62
C VAL A 60 5.83 11.22 -5.06
N ASN A 61 4.84 10.34 -5.19
CA ASN A 61 3.45 10.67 -5.48
C ASN A 61 2.52 9.50 -5.12
N ARG A 62 1.23 9.61 -5.45
CA ARG A 62 0.21 8.57 -5.17
C ARG A 62 0.60 7.18 -5.71
N ASP A 63 1.36 7.12 -6.80
CA ASP A 63 1.74 5.88 -7.45
C ASP A 63 3.21 5.49 -7.16
N ASN A 64 3.96 6.33 -6.44
CA ASN A 64 5.37 6.14 -6.11
C ASN A 64 5.61 6.53 -4.65
N TYR A 65 5.57 5.54 -3.77
CA TYR A 65 5.64 5.73 -2.34
C TYR A 65 7.09 5.89 -1.88
N ILE A 66 7.30 6.72 -0.86
CA ILE A 66 8.57 6.77 -0.16
C ILE A 66 8.86 5.40 0.50
N PRO A 67 10.12 4.91 0.48
CA PRO A 67 10.47 3.68 1.20
C PRO A 67 10.14 3.78 2.70
N ALA A 68 9.62 2.70 3.29
CA ALA A 68 9.21 2.69 4.71
C ALA A 68 10.38 2.89 5.69
N ASP A 69 11.60 2.57 5.26
CA ASP A 69 12.83 2.71 6.01
C ASP A 69 13.68 3.90 5.54
N TYR A 70 13.11 4.84 4.79
CA TYR A 70 13.81 6.04 4.33
C TYR A 70 14.24 6.91 5.52
N LYS A 71 15.54 7.17 5.65
CA LYS A 71 16.12 7.94 6.76
C LYS A 71 16.62 9.29 6.29
N VAL A 72 16.16 10.34 6.97
CA VAL A 72 16.55 11.72 6.72
C VAL A 72 17.27 12.26 7.96
N GLN A 73 18.39 12.94 7.74
CA GLN A 73 18.99 13.77 8.79
C GLN A 73 18.32 15.13 8.76
N LEU A 74 17.89 15.62 9.92
CA LEU A 74 17.12 16.85 10.02
C LEU A 74 17.95 17.97 10.65
N THR A 75 17.86 19.15 10.06
CA THR A 75 18.33 20.41 10.65
C THR A 75 17.14 21.22 11.12
N GLU A 76 17.17 21.67 12.37
CA GLU A 76 16.15 22.55 12.94
C GLU A 76 16.48 24.01 12.64
N LEU A 77 15.49 24.74 12.10
CA LEU A 77 15.55 26.15 11.78
C LEU A 77 15.24 27.00 13.03
N SER A 78 15.54 28.30 12.97
CA SER A 78 15.30 29.23 14.09
C SER A 78 13.84 29.36 14.52
N ASN A 79 12.90 28.98 13.66
CA ASN A 79 11.46 28.96 13.95
C ASN A 79 10.94 27.58 14.44
N GLY A 80 11.85 26.64 14.74
CA GLY A 80 11.53 25.29 15.23
C GLY A 80 11.10 24.31 14.14
N LYS A 81 10.96 24.73 12.87
CA LYS A 81 10.66 23.83 11.75
C LYS A 81 11.92 23.09 11.30
N LYS A 82 11.74 21.90 10.71
CA LYS A 82 12.85 21.00 10.37
C LYS A 82 12.88 20.74 8.87
N VAL A 83 14.08 20.70 8.32
CA VAL A 83 14.34 20.38 6.91
C VAL A 83 15.40 19.30 6.81
N ASP A 84 15.48 18.62 5.66
CA ASP A 84 16.60 17.72 5.37
C ASP A 84 17.93 18.49 5.46
N SER A 85 18.87 18.01 6.27
CA SER A 85 20.16 18.67 6.47
C SER A 85 20.94 18.87 5.17
N ARG A 86 20.71 18.03 4.16
CA ARG A 86 21.38 18.12 2.85
C ARG A 86 21.00 19.34 2.03
N ILE A 87 19.81 19.92 2.24
CA ILE A 87 19.33 21.12 1.51
C ILE A 87 19.61 22.43 2.26
N TYR A 88 20.06 22.35 3.51
CA TYR A 88 20.14 23.51 4.39
C TYR A 88 21.08 24.61 3.85
N PRO A 89 22.28 24.32 3.31
CA PRO A 89 23.15 25.37 2.76
C PRO A 89 22.49 26.16 1.62
N GLU A 90 21.88 25.47 0.66
CA GLU A 90 21.22 26.08 -0.51
C GLU A 90 19.93 26.81 -0.12
N LEU A 91 19.19 26.28 0.86
CA LEU A 91 18.03 26.97 1.43
C LEU A 91 18.44 28.29 2.10
N GLN A 92 19.56 28.28 2.83
CA GLN A 92 20.10 29.47 3.48
C GLN A 92 20.55 30.52 2.46
N GLU A 93 21.27 30.10 1.41
CA GLU A 93 21.67 30.97 0.30
C GLU A 93 20.45 31.61 -0.40
N MET A 94 19.42 30.83 -0.70
CA MET A 94 18.17 31.34 -1.28
C MET A 94 17.50 32.38 -0.38
N PHE A 95 17.52 32.19 0.94
CA PHE A 95 16.97 33.17 1.89
C PHE A 95 17.83 34.43 1.97
N ASP A 96 19.16 34.31 1.88
CA ASP A 96 20.10 35.43 1.86
C ASP A 96 19.90 36.29 0.61
N ASP A 97 19.80 35.67 -0.56
CA ASP A 97 19.55 36.34 -1.83
C ASP A 97 18.18 37.04 -1.85
N ALA A 98 17.16 36.40 -1.28
CA ALA A 98 15.85 37.01 -1.12
C ALA A 98 15.94 38.27 -0.24
N ARG A 99 16.66 38.18 0.90
CA ARG A 99 16.85 39.31 1.83
C ARG A 99 17.62 40.45 1.20
N ALA A 100 18.66 40.15 0.40
CA ALA A 100 19.43 41.16 -0.34
C ALA A 100 18.55 41.96 -1.31
N GLN A 101 17.45 41.36 -1.80
CA GLN A 101 16.46 42.01 -2.67
C GLN A 101 15.25 42.58 -1.91
N GLY A 102 15.24 42.55 -0.58
CA GLY A 102 14.14 43.05 0.25
C GLY A 102 12.96 42.09 0.42
N TYR A 103 13.11 40.81 0.04
CA TYR A 103 12.11 39.76 0.26
C TYR A 103 12.43 38.93 1.51
N TYR A 104 11.42 38.68 2.33
CA TYR A 104 11.54 37.86 3.53
C TYR A 104 10.76 36.56 3.34
N ARG A 105 11.47 35.43 3.45
CA ARG A 105 10.92 34.08 3.27
C ARG A 105 11.01 33.30 4.58
N TYR A 106 10.14 32.30 4.73
CA TYR A 106 10.11 31.42 5.90
C TYR A 106 9.60 30.03 5.49
N VAL A 107 9.89 29.03 6.33
CA VAL A 107 9.31 27.68 6.24
C VAL A 107 8.17 27.60 7.25
N GLY A 108 6.94 27.32 6.80
CA GLY A 108 5.74 27.39 7.64
C GLY A 108 4.73 26.30 7.37
N LYS A 109 4.04 25.87 8.44
CA LYS A 109 3.00 24.83 8.41
C LYS A 109 1.73 25.33 7.70
N GLU A 110 1.41 26.61 7.87
CA GLU A 110 0.18 27.22 7.33
C GLU A 110 0.20 27.21 5.81
N VAL A 111 1.32 27.59 5.20
CA VAL A 111 1.49 27.56 3.74
C VAL A 111 1.45 26.12 3.21
N ALA A 112 2.10 25.17 3.88
CA ALA A 112 2.01 23.75 3.52
C ALA A 112 0.55 23.24 3.59
N SER A 113 -0.18 23.63 4.63
CA SER A 113 -1.61 23.30 4.82
C SER A 113 -2.50 23.88 3.72
N GLU A 114 -2.22 25.10 3.28
CA GLU A 114 -2.94 25.71 2.17
C GLU A 114 -2.67 24.99 0.84
N ILE A 115 -1.40 24.70 0.51
CA ILE A 115 -1.02 23.96 -0.70
C ILE A 115 -1.67 22.56 -0.72
N TYR A 116 -1.71 21.88 0.43
CA TYR A 116 -2.39 20.61 0.58
C TYR A 116 -3.90 20.73 0.32
N SER A 117 -4.56 21.72 0.92
CA SER A 117 -6.01 21.95 0.75
C SER A 117 -6.41 22.24 -0.70
N GLN A 118 -5.48 22.77 -1.51
CA GLN A 118 -5.65 23.02 -2.95
C GLN A 118 -5.37 21.77 -3.81
N GLY A 119 -4.95 20.66 -3.20
CA GLY A 119 -4.62 19.42 -3.91
C GLY A 119 -3.33 19.49 -4.74
N ILE A 120 -2.44 20.44 -4.43
CA ILE A 120 -1.20 20.69 -5.18
C ILE A 120 -0.07 19.77 -4.70
N CYS A 121 -0.01 19.48 -3.40
CA CYS A 121 0.92 18.51 -2.83
C CYS A 121 0.17 17.43 -2.05
N LEU A 122 0.70 16.21 -2.11
CA LEU A 122 0.28 15.11 -1.24
C LEU A 122 1.14 15.18 0.02
N GLU A 123 0.56 15.61 1.14
CA GLU A 123 1.21 15.50 2.45
C GLU A 123 0.45 14.47 3.28
N GLU A 124 0.99 13.26 3.36
CA GLU A 124 0.46 12.18 4.22
C GLU A 124 0.63 12.50 5.72
N TYR A 125 1.45 13.50 6.06
CA TYR A 125 1.91 13.76 7.43
C TYR A 125 1.54 15.15 7.96
N ILE A 126 0.62 15.87 7.31
CA ILE A 126 0.31 17.26 7.70
C ILE A 126 -0.23 17.37 9.13
N ASP A 127 -0.96 16.34 9.55
CA ASP A 127 -1.52 16.21 10.90
C ASP A 127 -0.46 15.89 11.97
N THR A 128 0.75 15.51 11.56
CA THR A 128 1.88 15.20 12.47
C THR A 128 2.86 16.37 12.64
N LEU A 129 2.66 17.46 11.90
CA LEU A 129 3.45 18.67 12.04
C LEU A 129 2.94 19.43 13.27
N ASP A 130 3.57 19.31 14.43
CA ASP A 130 3.30 20.20 15.58
C ASP A 130 3.73 21.67 15.28
#